data_AF-A0A7J2LY73-F1
#
_entry.id   AF-A0A7J2LY73-F1
#
_cell.length_a   1.000
_cell.length_b   1.000
_cell.length_c   1.000
_cell.angle_alpha   90.00
_cell.angle_beta   90.00
_cell.angle_gamma   90.00
#
_symmetry.space_group_name_H-M   'P 1'
#
loop_
_entity.id
_entity.type
_entity.pdbx_description
1 polymer ?
#
loop_
_entity_poly.entity_id
_entity_poly.type
_entity_poly.pdbx_seq_one_letter_code
_entity_poly.pdbx_strand_id
1 'polypeptide(L)'
;MYLISWVSVLASIVVPAGPLSADATRIYLAHRRTGLNIGEAASSITAHRITMLTPFVVYVGGGSAYLLLSGMEGSEAGARALMLAGVSGALVVIGLLATTSERVLSSLLRIAERFTRRDISAIREMANDYLEGYRRLRENASLMVRVVAISFGGWLMDMLPMLILLYSLRPDFPLLAGVLVYSVNMIMLRLPLGIPGGNIGLREWASVGLLEALGLTRELAAAVTLVASDVVALLNQTICGLLAYLYLLREG
;
A
#
# COMPACT_ATOMS: atom_id res chain seq x y z
N MET A 1 -13.41 6.37 14.04
CA MET A 1 -12.79 5.58 12.95
C MET A 1 -11.60 6.28 12.28
N TYR A 2 -11.69 7.56 11.93
CA TYR A 2 -10.59 8.32 11.29
C TYR A 2 -9.31 8.40 12.15
N LEU A 3 -9.44 8.76 13.44
CA LEU A 3 -8.31 8.78 14.39
C LEU A 3 -7.61 7.42 14.52
N ILE A 4 -8.38 6.35 14.58
CA ILE A 4 -7.86 4.97 14.62
C ILE A 4 -6.99 4.70 13.39
N SER A 5 -7.42 5.16 12.20
CA SER A 5 -6.67 4.95 10.96
C SER A 5 -5.33 5.66 10.97
N TRP A 6 -5.26 6.88 11.48
CA TRP A 6 -4.00 7.63 11.62
C TRP A 6 -3.04 7.00 12.63
N VAL A 7 -3.55 6.50 13.76
CA VAL A 7 -2.72 5.79 14.73
C VAL A 7 -2.20 4.47 14.16
N SER A 8 -3.00 3.75 13.37
CA SER A 8 -2.53 2.59 12.63
C SER A 8 -1.40 2.92 11.65
N VAL A 9 -1.51 4.04 10.92
CA VAL A 9 -0.44 4.49 10.01
C VAL A 9 0.84 4.78 10.79
N LEU A 10 0.75 5.47 11.92
CA LEU A 10 1.89 5.68 12.81
C LEU A 10 2.52 4.36 13.25
N ALA A 11 1.70 3.38 13.64
CA ALA A 11 2.19 2.05 14.03
C ALA A 11 2.98 1.39 12.89
N SER A 12 2.50 1.46 11.63
CA SER A 12 3.26 0.92 10.49
C SER A 12 4.58 1.61 10.20
N ILE A 13 4.72 2.88 10.59
CA ILE A 13 5.96 3.64 10.41
C ILE A 13 6.96 3.28 11.52
N VAL A 14 6.49 3.21 12.77
CA VAL A 14 7.36 3.02 13.95
C VAL A 14 7.75 1.55 14.14
N VAL A 15 6.82 0.62 13.91
CA VAL A 15 7.04 -0.80 14.17
C VAL A 15 7.63 -1.48 12.94
N PRO A 16 8.75 -2.23 13.06
CA PRO A 16 9.40 -2.92 11.93
C PRO A 16 8.49 -3.91 11.18
N ALA A 17 7.41 -4.37 11.83
CA ALA A 17 6.40 -5.23 11.22
C ALA A 17 5.54 -4.53 10.13
N GLY A 18 5.70 -3.22 9.94
CA GLY A 18 5.13 -2.46 8.83
C GLY A 18 3.61 -2.59 8.76
N PRO A 19 3.01 -3.00 7.62
CA PRO A 19 1.56 -3.11 7.46
C PRO A 19 0.86 -4.03 8.47
N LEU A 20 1.56 -5.04 9.01
CA LEU A 20 0.96 -5.95 10.00
C LEU A 20 0.69 -5.25 11.33
N SER A 21 1.57 -4.32 11.72
CA SER A 21 1.38 -3.54 12.94
C SER A 21 0.22 -2.55 12.81
N ALA A 22 0.05 -1.91 11.64
CA ALA A 22 -1.10 -1.05 11.36
C ALA A 22 -2.42 -1.80 11.52
N ASP A 23 -2.50 -3.01 10.96
CA ASP A 23 -3.70 -3.84 11.02
C ASP A 23 -3.99 -4.29 12.45
N ALA A 24 -2.99 -4.79 13.18
CA ALA A 24 -3.14 -5.18 14.57
C ALA A 24 -3.61 -4.01 15.45
N THR A 25 -3.01 -2.83 15.29
CA THR A 25 -3.43 -1.61 15.99
C THR A 25 -4.85 -1.21 15.64
N ARG A 26 -5.24 -1.33 14.36
CA ARG A 26 -6.60 -0.97 13.91
C ARG A 26 -7.64 -1.90 14.52
N ILE A 27 -7.40 -3.21 14.50
CA ILE A 27 -8.28 -4.22 15.09
C ILE A 27 -8.42 -3.97 16.59
N TYR A 28 -7.29 -3.82 17.28
CA TYR A 28 -7.27 -3.59 18.72
C TYR A 28 -8.06 -2.34 19.13
N LEU A 29 -7.79 -1.21 18.48
CA LEU A 29 -8.46 0.06 18.80
C LEU A 29 -9.93 0.06 18.38
N ALA A 30 -10.29 -0.54 17.25
CA ALA A 30 -11.68 -0.69 16.84
C ALA A 30 -12.46 -1.53 17.86
N HIS A 31 -11.93 -2.68 18.27
CA HIS A 31 -12.56 -3.51 19.29
C HIS A 31 -12.72 -2.77 20.62
N ARG A 32 -11.63 -2.16 21.12
CA ARG A 32 -11.62 -1.51 22.43
C ARG A 32 -12.47 -0.24 22.51
N ARG A 33 -12.56 0.54 21.43
CA ARG A 33 -13.21 1.88 21.45
C ARG A 33 -14.61 1.90 20.85
N THR A 34 -14.89 1.07 19.86
CA THR A 34 -16.21 1.06 19.20
C THR A 34 -17.03 -0.19 19.54
N GLY A 35 -16.46 -1.14 20.30
CA GLY A 35 -17.11 -2.40 20.62
C GLY A 35 -17.30 -3.33 19.43
N LEU A 36 -16.64 -3.04 18.29
CA LEU A 36 -16.72 -3.90 17.11
C LEU A 36 -16.14 -5.27 17.42
N ASN A 37 -16.75 -6.32 16.86
CA ASN A 37 -16.15 -7.64 16.95
C ASN A 37 -14.80 -7.63 16.22
N ILE A 38 -13.82 -8.39 16.72
CA ILE A 38 -12.51 -8.58 16.11
C ILE A 38 -12.67 -9.05 14.65
N GLY A 39 -13.60 -9.97 14.39
CA GLY A 39 -13.92 -10.44 13.05
C GLY A 39 -14.41 -9.35 12.10
N GLU A 40 -15.29 -8.47 12.58
CA GLU A 40 -15.80 -7.34 11.82
C GLU A 40 -14.70 -6.31 11.52
N ALA A 41 -13.86 -6.00 12.52
CA ALA A 41 -12.72 -5.10 12.34
C ALA A 41 -11.69 -5.67 11.35
N ALA A 42 -11.39 -6.97 11.44
CA ALA A 42 -10.53 -7.68 10.51
C ALA A 42 -11.10 -7.63 9.08
N SER A 43 -12.39 -7.87 8.92
CA SER A 43 -13.05 -7.81 7.61
C SER A 43 -13.04 -6.43 6.96
N SER A 44 -13.13 -5.35 7.75
CA SER A 44 -13.02 -3.98 7.22
C SER A 44 -11.62 -3.70 6.66
N ILE A 45 -10.58 -4.22 7.30
CA ILE A 45 -9.19 -4.12 6.83
C ILE A 45 -9.02 -4.90 5.53
N THR A 46 -9.64 -6.06 5.41
CA THR A 46 -9.69 -6.86 4.18
C THR A 46 -10.29 -6.08 3.02
N ALA A 47 -11.49 -5.55 3.24
CA ALA A 47 -12.21 -4.76 2.26
C ALA A 47 -11.33 -3.61 1.79
N HIS A 48 -10.68 -2.92 2.73
CA HIS A 48 -9.72 -1.87 2.42
C HIS A 48 -8.54 -2.38 1.59
N ARG A 49 -7.89 -3.50 1.96
CA ARG A 49 -6.75 -4.05 1.20
C ARG A 49 -7.11 -4.39 -0.24
N ILE A 50 -8.19 -5.14 -0.44
CA ILE A 50 -8.60 -5.58 -1.78
C ILE A 50 -8.94 -4.38 -2.65
N THR A 51 -9.68 -3.43 -2.08
CA THR A 51 -10.02 -2.20 -2.79
C THR A 51 -8.78 -1.36 -3.11
N MET A 52 -7.80 -1.29 -2.21
CA MET A 52 -6.56 -0.54 -2.46
C MET A 52 -5.65 -1.18 -3.51
N LEU A 53 -5.81 -2.48 -3.79
CA LEU A 53 -5.05 -3.19 -4.82
C LEU A 53 -5.63 -2.96 -6.22
N THR A 54 -6.92 -2.63 -6.33
CA THR A 54 -7.55 -2.34 -7.63
C THR A 54 -6.92 -1.12 -8.33
N PRO A 55 -6.78 0.06 -7.68
CA PRO A 55 -6.09 1.19 -8.28
C PRO A 55 -4.64 0.87 -8.67
N PHE A 56 -3.91 0.12 -7.83
CA PHE A 56 -2.54 -0.29 -8.15
C PHE A 56 -2.48 -1.05 -9.49
N VAL A 57 -3.33 -2.05 -9.68
CA VAL A 57 -3.36 -2.84 -10.93
C VAL A 57 -3.65 -1.94 -12.13
N VAL A 58 -4.58 -1.00 -12.00
CA VAL A 58 -4.93 -0.08 -13.08
C VAL A 58 -3.82 0.92 -13.37
N TYR A 59 -3.20 1.50 -12.35
CA TYR A 59 -2.15 2.51 -12.54
C TYR A 59 -0.82 1.91 -13.02
N VAL A 60 -0.41 0.77 -12.47
CA VAL A 60 0.77 0.05 -12.98
C VAL A 60 0.50 -0.53 -14.36
N GLY A 61 -0.68 -1.10 -14.60
CA GLY A 61 -1.09 -1.58 -15.91
C GLY A 61 -1.07 -0.47 -16.97
N GLY A 62 -1.69 0.68 -16.66
CA GLY A 62 -1.71 1.84 -17.55
C GLY A 62 -0.32 2.45 -17.77
N GLY A 63 0.47 2.59 -16.71
CA GLY A 63 1.85 3.09 -16.80
C GLY A 63 2.76 2.15 -17.60
N SER A 64 2.60 0.83 -17.44
CA SER A 64 3.35 -0.17 -18.22
C SER A 64 2.91 -0.20 -19.68
N ALA A 65 1.60 -0.13 -19.93
CA ALA A 65 1.07 -0.05 -21.30
C ALA A 65 1.57 1.22 -22.00
N TYR A 66 1.64 2.35 -21.30
CA TYR A 66 2.23 3.58 -21.81
C TYR A 66 3.69 3.37 -22.25
N LEU A 67 4.53 2.72 -21.43
CA LEU A 67 5.93 2.46 -21.77
C LEU A 67 6.10 1.56 -23.00
N LEU A 68 5.22 0.57 -23.16
CA LEU A 68 5.22 -0.32 -24.32
C LEU A 68 4.74 0.40 -25.60
N LEU A 69 3.71 1.23 -25.48
CA LEU A 69 3.14 1.93 -26.63
C LEU A 69 4.01 3.11 -27.09
N SER A 70 4.82 3.68 -26.21
CA SER A 70 5.77 4.75 -26.54
C SER A 70 7.07 4.23 -27.16
N GLY A 71 7.25 2.90 -27.28
CA GLY A 71 8.48 2.28 -27.78
C GLY A 71 9.65 2.44 -26.82
N MET A 72 9.39 2.81 -25.57
CA MET A 72 10.43 3.01 -24.56
C MET A 72 10.99 1.67 -24.08
N GLU A 73 10.36 0.52 -24.35
CA GLU A 73 10.87 -0.80 -23.95
C GLU A 73 12.22 -1.14 -24.57
N GLY A 74 12.55 -0.57 -25.74
CA GLY A 74 13.84 -0.77 -26.40
C GLY A 74 15.01 -0.06 -25.69
N SER A 75 14.72 0.86 -24.78
CA SER A 75 15.74 1.47 -23.93
C SER A 75 16.02 0.60 -22.71
N GLU A 76 17.29 0.54 -22.27
CA GLU A 76 17.68 -0.14 -21.02
C GLU A 76 16.83 0.33 -19.83
N ALA A 77 16.48 1.60 -19.86
CA ALA A 77 15.57 2.26 -18.95
C ALA A 77 14.13 1.70 -18.94
N GLY A 78 13.48 1.65 -20.09
CA GLY A 78 12.11 1.14 -20.20
C GLY A 78 12.03 -0.35 -19.86
N ALA A 79 13.05 -1.12 -20.24
CA ALA A 79 13.17 -2.52 -19.84
C ALA A 79 13.26 -2.70 -18.31
N ARG A 80 14.09 -1.90 -17.62
CA ARG A 80 14.17 -1.91 -16.14
C ARG A 80 12.85 -1.49 -15.50
N ALA A 81 12.19 -0.47 -16.05
CA ALA A 81 10.90 -0.01 -15.54
C ALA A 81 9.81 -1.08 -15.68
N LEU A 82 9.76 -1.77 -16.82
CA LEU A 82 8.84 -2.89 -17.04
C LEU A 82 9.17 -4.09 -16.14
N MET A 83 10.45 -4.37 -15.88
CA MET A 83 10.86 -5.42 -14.94
C MET A 83 10.38 -5.11 -13.52
N LEU A 84 10.63 -3.89 -13.03
CA LEU A 84 10.18 -3.45 -11.69
C LEU A 84 8.65 -3.42 -11.58
N ALA A 85 7.96 -2.96 -12.62
CA ALA A 85 6.51 -3.01 -12.71
C ALA A 85 5.98 -4.45 -12.70
N GLY A 86 6.62 -5.35 -13.42
CA GLY A 86 6.29 -6.78 -13.47
C GLY A 86 6.49 -7.48 -12.14
N VAL A 87 7.62 -7.26 -11.47
CA VAL A 87 7.89 -7.79 -10.11
C VAL A 87 6.86 -7.26 -9.12
N SER A 88 6.59 -5.95 -9.16
CA SER A 88 5.58 -5.29 -8.33
C SER A 88 4.18 -5.87 -8.57
N GLY A 89 3.81 -6.08 -9.83
CA GLY A 89 2.56 -6.71 -10.24
C GLY A 89 2.45 -8.15 -9.74
N ALA A 90 3.50 -8.95 -9.89
CA ALA A 90 3.56 -10.33 -9.39
C ALA A 90 3.39 -10.40 -7.88
N LEU A 91 4.07 -9.52 -7.13
CA LEU A 91 3.92 -9.42 -5.67
C LEU A 91 2.50 -9.08 -5.25
N VAL A 92 1.83 -8.18 -5.98
CA VAL A 92 0.41 -7.85 -5.74
C VAL A 92 -0.50 -9.01 -6.05
N VAL A 93 -0.30 -9.73 -7.16
CA VAL A 93 -1.09 -10.92 -7.49
C VAL A 93 -0.91 -12.01 -6.43
N ILE A 94 0.33 -12.27 -5.99
CA ILE A 94 0.63 -13.21 -4.91
C ILE A 94 -0.07 -12.77 -3.62
N GLY A 95 0.04 -11.49 -3.26
CA GLY A 95 -0.66 -10.91 -2.12
C GLY A 95 -2.18 -11.09 -2.21
N LEU A 96 -2.77 -10.76 -3.35
CA LEU A 96 -4.21 -10.94 -3.61
C LEU A 96 -4.64 -12.39 -3.46
N LEU A 97 -3.90 -13.34 -4.05
CA LEU A 97 -4.21 -14.76 -3.94
C LEU A 97 -4.07 -15.25 -2.49
N ALA A 98 -3.02 -14.82 -1.78
CA ALA A 98 -2.81 -15.16 -0.38
C ALA A 98 -3.92 -14.64 0.54
N THR A 99 -4.44 -13.45 0.24
CA THR A 99 -5.49 -12.84 1.07
C THR A 99 -6.89 -13.32 0.64
N THR A 100 -7.15 -13.55 -0.64
CA THR A 100 -8.52 -13.82 -1.15
C THR A 100 -8.88 -15.30 -1.23
N SER A 101 -7.88 -16.19 -1.34
CA SER A 101 -8.13 -17.63 -1.49
C SER A 101 -8.10 -18.34 -0.15
N GLU A 102 -9.23 -18.93 0.27
CA GLU A 102 -9.29 -19.78 1.47
C GLU A 102 -8.24 -20.89 1.45
N ARG A 103 -7.99 -21.47 0.28
CA ARG A 103 -7.02 -22.55 0.08
C ARG A 103 -5.56 -22.12 0.30
N VAL A 104 -5.20 -20.89 -0.08
CA VAL A 104 -3.85 -20.34 0.11
C VAL A 104 -3.69 -19.86 1.54
N LEU A 105 -4.68 -19.14 2.08
CA LEU A 105 -4.68 -18.67 3.47
C LEU A 105 -4.57 -19.83 4.46
N SER A 106 -5.38 -20.88 4.28
CA SER A 106 -5.31 -22.08 5.12
C SER A 106 -3.99 -22.85 4.98
N SER A 107 -3.31 -22.76 3.83
CA SER A 107 -1.99 -23.37 3.65
C SER A 107 -0.88 -22.57 4.35
N LEU A 108 -0.93 -21.23 4.24
CA LEU A 108 -0.01 -20.33 4.94
C LEU A 108 -0.14 -20.47 6.46
N LEU A 109 -1.37 -20.54 6.98
CA LEU A 109 -1.61 -20.77 8.41
C LEU A 109 -1.03 -22.11 8.88
N ARG A 110 -1.18 -23.20 8.10
CA ARG A 110 -0.54 -24.49 8.45
C ARG A 110 0.98 -24.41 8.46
N ILE A 111 1.58 -23.67 7.53
CA ILE A 111 3.04 -23.45 7.50
C ILE A 111 3.46 -22.65 8.74
N ALA A 112 2.73 -21.59 9.08
CA ALA A 112 2.98 -20.80 10.27
C ALA A 112 2.83 -21.61 11.56
N GLU A 113 1.83 -22.49 11.66
CA GLU A 113 1.63 -23.39 12.80
C GLU A 113 2.81 -24.35 12.96
N ARG A 114 3.25 -24.95 11.84
CA ARG A 114 4.40 -25.86 11.81
C ARG A 114 5.69 -25.15 12.22
N PHE A 115 5.89 -23.91 11.82
CA PHE A 115 7.09 -23.14 12.13
C PHE A 115 7.07 -22.58 13.56
N THR A 116 5.92 -22.08 14.02
CA THR A 116 5.79 -21.38 15.31
C THR A 116 5.54 -22.34 16.48
N ARG A 117 5.04 -23.56 16.22
CA ARG A 117 4.61 -24.55 17.24
C ARG A 117 3.65 -23.98 18.30
N ARG A 118 2.89 -22.94 17.95
CA ARG A 118 1.91 -22.29 18.82
C ARG A 118 0.51 -22.59 18.31
N ASP A 119 -0.45 -22.61 19.23
CA ASP A 119 -1.86 -22.65 18.87
C ASP A 119 -2.23 -21.34 18.14
N ILE A 120 -2.66 -21.49 16.89
CA ILE A 120 -3.09 -20.39 16.03
C ILE A 120 -4.61 -20.43 15.80
N SER A 121 -5.37 -21.14 16.64
CA SER A 121 -6.84 -21.24 16.60
C SER A 121 -7.51 -19.86 16.51
N ALA A 122 -7.11 -18.91 17.35
CA ALA A 122 -7.59 -17.52 17.31
C ALA A 122 -7.28 -16.81 15.98
N ILE A 123 -6.09 -17.04 15.40
CA ILE A 123 -5.71 -16.46 14.10
C ILE A 123 -6.53 -17.08 12.97
N ARG A 124 -6.82 -18.39 13.06
CA ARG A 124 -7.68 -19.09 12.08
C ARG A 124 -9.12 -18.60 12.14
N GLU A 125 -9.66 -18.34 13.32
CA GLU A 125 -11.00 -17.76 13.49
C GLU A 125 -11.06 -16.35 12.88
N MET A 126 -10.07 -15.49 13.19
CA MET A 126 -9.92 -14.18 12.56
C MET A 126 -9.80 -14.26 11.02
N ALA A 127 -9.11 -15.29 10.51
CA ALA A 127 -8.96 -15.53 9.08
C ALA A 127 -10.27 -15.98 8.40
N ASN A 128 -11.14 -16.70 9.10
CA ASN A 128 -12.46 -17.08 8.59
C ASN A 128 -13.42 -15.89 8.57
N ASP A 129 -13.45 -15.10 9.65
CA ASP A 129 -14.23 -13.85 9.70
C ASP A 129 -13.78 -12.87 8.61
N TYR A 130 -12.47 -12.82 8.35
CA TYR A 130 -11.86 -12.10 7.23
C TYR A 130 -12.47 -12.53 5.87
N LEU A 131 -12.61 -13.85 5.61
CA LEU A 131 -13.08 -14.37 4.33
C LEU A 131 -14.59 -14.13 4.16
N GLU A 132 -15.34 -14.21 5.26
CA GLU A 132 -16.77 -14.00 5.25
C GLU A 132 -17.13 -12.52 5.00
N GLY A 133 -16.44 -11.57 5.65
CA GLY A 133 -16.69 -10.17 5.35
C GLY A 133 -16.24 -9.75 3.94
N TYR A 134 -15.23 -10.42 3.36
CA TYR A 134 -14.93 -10.27 1.93
C TYR A 134 -16.07 -10.77 1.03
N ARG A 135 -16.65 -11.94 1.33
CA ARG A 135 -17.82 -12.46 0.60
C ARG A 135 -18.99 -11.47 0.63
N ARG A 136 -19.30 -10.91 1.81
CA ARG A 136 -20.37 -9.90 1.97
C ARG A 136 -20.10 -8.63 1.15
N LEU A 137 -18.86 -8.15 1.11
CA LEU A 137 -18.49 -7.00 0.27
C LEU A 137 -18.69 -7.31 -1.22
N ARG A 138 -18.30 -8.52 -1.66
CA ARG A 138 -18.47 -8.98 -3.04
C ARG A 138 -19.94 -9.09 -3.45
N GLU A 139 -20.81 -9.50 -2.52
CA GLU A 139 -22.25 -9.63 -2.75
C GLU A 139 -22.97 -8.27 -2.87
N ASN A 140 -22.40 -7.20 -2.31
CA ASN A 140 -22.94 -5.85 -2.43
C ASN A 140 -22.21 -5.02 -3.50
N ALA A 141 -22.61 -5.19 -4.76
CA ALA A 141 -21.99 -4.52 -5.90
C ALA A 141 -21.98 -2.98 -5.78
N SER A 142 -23.06 -2.37 -5.27
CA SER A 142 -23.14 -0.92 -5.08
C SER A 142 -22.11 -0.42 -4.05
N LEU A 143 -21.96 -1.15 -2.94
CA LEU A 143 -20.96 -0.81 -1.93
C LEU A 143 -19.54 -0.98 -2.49
N MET A 144 -19.29 -2.07 -3.21
CA MET A 144 -18.01 -2.33 -3.86
C MET A 144 -17.62 -1.20 -4.81
N VAL A 145 -18.53 -0.77 -5.70
CA VAL A 145 -18.25 0.33 -6.65
C VAL A 145 -17.91 1.63 -5.93
N ARG A 146 -18.64 2.00 -4.88
CA ARG A 146 -18.36 3.21 -4.10
C ARG A 146 -16.99 3.15 -3.43
N VAL A 147 -16.68 2.02 -2.81
CA VAL A 147 -15.42 1.83 -2.08
C VAL A 147 -14.24 1.85 -3.07
N VAL A 148 -14.38 1.20 -4.23
CA VAL A 148 -13.39 1.26 -5.33
C VAL A 148 -13.21 2.69 -5.85
N ALA A 149 -14.28 3.42 -6.14
CA ALA A 149 -14.20 4.80 -6.61
C ALA A 149 -13.49 5.72 -5.59
N ILE A 150 -13.81 5.58 -4.30
CA ILE A 150 -13.12 6.31 -3.23
C ILE A 150 -11.64 5.95 -3.18
N SER A 151 -11.29 4.67 -3.34
CA SER A 151 -9.88 4.24 -3.41
C SER A 151 -9.13 4.80 -4.61
N PHE A 152 -9.76 4.90 -5.78
CA PHE A 152 -9.17 5.57 -6.95
C PHE A 152 -8.91 7.04 -6.68
N GLY A 153 -9.89 7.75 -6.11
CA GLY A 153 -9.74 9.15 -5.71
C GLY A 153 -8.65 9.32 -4.66
N GLY A 154 -8.59 8.45 -3.65
CA GLY A 154 -7.55 8.45 -2.63
C GLY A 154 -6.16 8.28 -3.22
N TRP A 155 -5.95 7.27 -4.08
CA TRP A 155 -4.68 7.09 -4.78
C TRP A 155 -4.30 8.28 -5.66
N LEU A 156 -5.28 8.91 -6.33
CA LEU A 156 -5.05 10.10 -7.14
C LEU A 156 -4.56 11.27 -6.27
N MET A 157 -5.20 11.51 -5.13
CA MET A 157 -4.76 12.54 -4.19
C MET A 157 -3.37 12.23 -3.62
N ASP A 158 -3.12 10.96 -3.31
CA ASP A 158 -1.85 10.47 -2.78
C ASP A 158 -0.68 10.68 -3.77
N MET A 159 -0.92 10.57 -5.09
CA MET A 159 0.10 10.79 -6.12
C MET A 159 0.31 12.26 -6.51
N LEU A 160 -0.63 13.16 -6.20
CA LEU A 160 -0.56 14.57 -6.60
C LEU A 160 0.76 15.27 -6.20
N PRO A 161 1.32 15.10 -4.99
CA PRO A 161 2.58 15.74 -4.64
C PRO A 161 3.71 15.41 -5.63
N MET A 162 3.84 14.15 -6.02
CA MET A 162 4.86 13.73 -6.99
C MET A 162 4.55 14.29 -8.39
N LEU A 163 3.29 14.23 -8.83
CA LEU A 163 2.90 14.73 -10.15
C LEU A 163 3.08 16.24 -10.29
N ILE A 164 2.74 17.01 -9.23
CA ILE A 164 2.92 18.46 -9.19
C ILE A 164 4.40 18.81 -9.27
N LEU A 165 5.27 18.11 -8.51
CA LEU A 165 6.71 18.34 -8.55
C LEU A 165 7.31 18.00 -9.91
N LEU A 166 6.94 16.86 -10.50
CA LEU A 166 7.39 16.47 -11.83
C LEU A 166 6.96 17.49 -12.88
N TYR A 167 5.69 17.89 -12.88
CA TYR A 167 5.18 18.88 -13.83
C TYR A 167 5.86 20.24 -13.67
N SER A 168 6.14 20.66 -12.44
CA SER A 168 6.77 21.96 -12.15
C SER A 168 8.24 22.00 -12.55
N LEU A 169 8.97 20.90 -12.38
CA LEU A 169 10.41 20.82 -12.62
C LEU A 169 10.76 20.34 -14.04
N ARG A 170 9.90 19.50 -14.63
CA ARG A 170 10.04 18.92 -15.98
C ARG A 170 8.67 18.84 -16.66
N PRO A 171 8.16 19.96 -17.22
CA PRO A 171 6.85 19.98 -17.87
C PRO A 171 6.73 19.03 -19.08
N ASP A 172 7.86 18.67 -19.68
CA ASP A 172 7.99 17.70 -20.78
C ASP A 172 7.89 16.23 -20.31
N PHE A 173 7.98 15.98 -19.00
CA PHE A 173 7.96 14.63 -18.47
C PHE A 173 6.55 14.02 -18.54
N PRO A 174 6.40 12.80 -19.08
CA PRO A 174 5.09 12.17 -19.21
C PRO A 174 4.49 11.82 -17.85
N LEU A 175 3.34 12.44 -17.53
CA LEU A 175 2.66 12.23 -16.24
C LEU A 175 2.31 10.77 -15.97
N LEU A 176 1.96 9.98 -16.99
CA LEU A 176 1.69 8.54 -16.84
C LEU A 176 2.92 7.75 -16.37
N ALA A 177 4.13 8.19 -16.74
CA ALA A 177 5.35 7.61 -16.21
C ALA A 177 5.57 7.99 -14.73
N GLY A 178 5.18 9.20 -14.34
CA GLY A 178 5.12 9.62 -12.93
C GLY A 178 4.13 8.78 -12.11
N VAL A 179 2.96 8.46 -12.67
CA VAL A 179 1.97 7.55 -12.06
C VAL A 179 2.57 6.16 -11.84
N LEU A 180 3.32 5.63 -12.81
CA LEU A 180 4.01 4.35 -12.68
C LEU A 180 5.03 4.37 -11.53
N VAL A 181 5.89 5.39 -11.51
CA VAL A 181 6.92 5.57 -10.46
C VAL A 181 6.27 5.61 -9.07
N TYR A 182 5.22 6.43 -8.92
CA TYR A 182 4.49 6.52 -7.66
C TYR A 182 3.89 5.17 -7.25
N SER A 183 3.31 4.45 -8.20
CA SER A 183 2.69 3.15 -7.92
C SER A 183 3.70 2.11 -7.46
N VAL A 184 4.91 2.11 -8.03
CA VAL A 184 6.01 1.25 -7.58
C VAL A 184 6.51 1.68 -6.20
N ASN A 185 6.67 2.99 -5.94
CA ASN A 185 7.02 3.49 -4.59
C ASN A 185 6.03 2.95 -3.55
N MET A 186 4.73 3.06 -3.86
CA MET A 186 3.68 2.79 -2.89
C MET A 186 3.51 1.29 -2.60
N ILE A 187 3.80 0.40 -3.55
CA ILE A 187 3.82 -1.03 -3.24
C ILE A 187 5.06 -1.44 -2.45
N MET A 188 6.21 -0.81 -2.71
CA MET A 188 7.43 -1.05 -1.93
C MET A 188 7.21 -0.68 -0.46
N LEU A 189 6.47 0.40 -0.17
CA LEU A 189 6.05 0.76 1.20
C LEU A 189 5.21 -0.34 1.89
N ARG A 190 4.44 -1.11 1.11
CA ARG A 190 3.49 -2.11 1.63
C ARG A 190 4.09 -3.51 1.75
N LEU A 191 5.34 -3.72 1.35
CA LEU A 191 6.01 -5.01 1.56
C LEU A 191 6.46 -5.11 3.03
N PRO A 192 6.13 -6.19 3.74
CA PRO A 192 6.55 -6.38 5.13
C PRO A 192 8.01 -6.87 5.19
N LEU A 193 8.96 -6.03 4.78
CA LEU A 193 10.39 -6.38 4.72
C LEU A 193 11.12 -6.22 6.05
N GLY A 194 10.43 -5.82 7.12
CA GLY A 194 11.05 -5.64 8.43
C GLY A 194 11.81 -4.32 8.58
N ILE A 195 11.75 -3.42 7.59
CA ILE A 195 12.47 -2.14 7.61
C ILE A 195 11.54 -1.05 8.16
N PRO A 196 11.92 -0.37 9.26
CA PRO A 196 11.15 0.75 9.81
C PRO A 196 10.90 1.88 8.81
N GLY A 197 9.87 2.68 9.07
CA GLY A 197 9.50 3.79 8.21
C GLY A 197 8.80 3.39 6.90
N GLY A 198 8.38 2.13 6.78
CA GLY A 198 7.79 1.60 5.54
C GLY A 198 8.85 1.35 4.46
N ASN A 199 9.99 0.76 4.83
CA ASN A 199 11.08 0.47 3.89
C ASN A 199 11.77 1.72 3.32
N ILE A 200 12.02 2.71 4.18
CA ILE A 200 12.89 3.87 3.86
C ILE A 200 14.23 3.36 3.32
N GLY A 201 14.74 4.05 2.31
CA GLY A 201 15.91 3.70 1.52
C GLY A 201 15.52 2.87 0.29
N LEU A 202 14.73 1.81 0.46
CA LEU A 202 14.41 0.89 -0.65
C LEU A 202 13.42 1.51 -1.63
N ARG A 203 12.33 2.11 -1.13
CA ARG A 203 11.31 2.72 -1.99
C ARG A 203 11.86 3.94 -2.74
N GLU A 204 12.76 4.70 -2.10
CA GLU A 204 13.43 5.86 -2.71
C GLU A 204 14.39 5.38 -3.78
N TRP A 205 15.23 4.37 -3.48
CA TRP A 205 16.13 3.78 -4.47
C TRP A 205 15.38 3.30 -5.72
N ALA A 206 14.26 2.59 -5.55
CA ALA A 206 13.45 2.12 -6.66
C ALA A 206 12.85 3.28 -7.47
N SER A 207 12.35 4.32 -6.78
CA SER A 207 11.71 5.48 -7.44
C SER A 207 12.72 6.34 -8.20
N VAL A 208 13.88 6.59 -7.58
CA VAL A 208 15.00 7.32 -8.20
C VAL A 208 15.51 6.56 -9.40
N GLY A 209 15.74 5.25 -9.26
CA GLY A 209 16.18 4.40 -10.38
C GLY A 209 15.18 4.38 -11.55
N LEU A 210 13.88 4.39 -11.26
CA LEU A 210 12.85 4.50 -12.30
C LEU A 210 12.84 5.87 -12.97
N LEU A 211 12.96 6.96 -12.21
CA LEU A 211 12.99 8.31 -12.77
C LEU A 211 14.26 8.56 -13.59
N GLU A 212 15.42 8.07 -13.12
CA GLU A 212 16.68 8.09 -13.86
C GLU A 212 16.56 7.33 -15.18
N ALA A 213 15.99 6.12 -15.13
CA ALA A 213 15.67 5.35 -16.32
C ALA A 213 14.78 6.19 -17.27
N LEU A 214 13.76 6.86 -16.76
CA LEU A 214 12.85 7.67 -17.57
C LEU A 214 13.44 9.02 -18.03
N GLY A 215 14.76 9.23 -17.86
CA GLY A 215 15.49 10.35 -18.47
C GLY A 215 15.71 11.55 -17.55
N LEU A 216 15.44 11.42 -16.24
CA LEU A 216 15.82 12.44 -15.27
C LEU A 216 17.29 12.27 -14.87
N THR A 217 17.94 13.38 -14.51
CA THR A 217 19.23 13.29 -13.81
C THR A 217 19.01 12.72 -12.43
N ARG A 218 20.02 12.04 -11.89
CA ARG A 218 19.97 11.44 -10.55
C ARG A 218 19.60 12.44 -9.47
N GLU A 219 20.15 13.65 -9.56
CA GLU A 219 19.92 14.72 -8.59
C GLU A 219 18.44 15.15 -8.60
N LEU A 220 17.86 15.29 -9.79
CA LEU A 220 16.46 15.70 -9.95
C LEU A 220 15.51 14.57 -9.53
N ALA A 221 15.80 13.34 -9.92
CA ALA A 221 15.06 12.15 -9.52
C ALA A 221 15.04 11.97 -8.00
N ALA A 222 16.20 12.16 -7.34
CA ALA A 222 16.33 12.14 -5.89
C ALA A 222 15.53 13.27 -5.24
N ALA A 223 15.66 14.51 -5.73
CA ALA A 223 14.94 15.64 -5.18
C ALA A 223 13.41 15.44 -5.23
N VAL A 224 12.87 15.05 -6.38
CA VAL A 224 11.43 14.78 -6.54
C VAL A 224 10.98 13.67 -5.60
N THR A 225 11.75 12.56 -5.55
CA THR A 225 11.39 11.39 -4.73
C THR A 225 11.38 11.74 -3.25
N LEU A 226 12.44 12.36 -2.74
CA LEU A 226 12.58 12.69 -1.32
C LEU A 226 11.53 13.72 -0.89
N VAL A 227 11.30 14.76 -1.69
CA VAL A 227 10.30 15.78 -1.34
C VAL A 227 8.89 15.19 -1.37
N ALA A 228 8.49 14.47 -2.42
CA ALA A 228 7.16 13.88 -2.50
C ALA A 228 6.93 12.80 -1.42
N SER A 229 7.89 11.89 -1.27
CA SER A 229 7.69 10.63 -0.55
C SER A 229 8.05 10.75 0.94
N ASP A 230 9.10 11.50 1.27
CA ASP A 230 9.55 11.64 2.66
C ASP A 230 8.99 12.90 3.29
N VAL A 231 9.22 14.06 2.64
CA VAL A 231 8.83 15.35 3.22
C VAL A 231 7.32 15.52 3.21
N VAL A 232 6.67 15.29 2.08
CA VAL A 232 5.23 15.50 1.97
C VAL A 232 4.46 14.31 2.54
N ALA A 233 4.74 13.08 2.10
CA ALA A 233 3.94 11.94 2.52
C ALA A 233 4.32 11.41 3.91
N LEU A 234 5.57 10.98 4.12
CA LEU A 234 5.97 10.31 5.36
C LEU A 234 5.93 11.21 6.60
N LEU A 235 6.43 12.45 6.51
CA LEU A 235 6.38 13.39 7.64
C LEU A 235 4.93 13.74 7.98
N ASN A 236 4.08 14.01 6.99
CA ASN A 236 2.67 14.29 7.22
C ASN A 236 1.99 13.10 7.92
N GLN A 237 2.24 11.88 7.44
CA GLN A 237 1.70 10.67 8.06
C GLN A 237 2.17 10.47 9.50
N THR A 238 3.44 10.77 9.76
CA THR A 238 4.03 10.66 11.10
C THR A 238 3.43 11.70 12.05
N ILE A 239 3.34 12.97 11.61
CA ILE A 239 2.81 14.07 12.41
C ILE A 239 1.32 13.87 12.71
N CYS A 240 0.51 13.64 11.67
CA CYS A 240 -0.93 13.39 11.84
C CYS A 240 -1.20 12.14 12.69
N GLY A 241 -0.41 11.08 12.46
CA GLY A 241 -0.46 9.87 13.27
C GLY A 241 -0.16 10.12 14.75
N LEU A 242 0.90 10.88 15.04
CA LEU A 242 1.29 11.24 16.41
C LEU A 242 0.23 12.11 17.09
N LEU A 243 -0.30 13.12 16.40
CA LEU A 243 -1.37 13.97 16.93
C LEU A 243 -2.63 13.16 17.24
N ALA A 244 -3.02 12.25 16.35
CA ALA A 244 -4.16 11.36 16.57
C ALA A 244 -3.93 10.43 17.78
N TYR A 245 -2.70 9.93 17.95
CA TYR A 245 -2.34 9.09 19.09
C TYR A 245 -2.41 9.85 20.41
N LEU A 246 -1.83 11.05 20.48
CA LEU A 246 -1.87 11.90 21.67
C LEU A 246 -3.29 12.31 22.03
N TYR A 247 -4.14 12.58 21.02
CA TYR A 247 -5.54 12.88 21.23
C TYR A 247 -6.28 11.68 21.84
N LEU A 248 -6.10 10.47 21.27
CA LEU A 248 -6.73 9.25 21.81
C LEU A 248 -6.25 8.90 23.22
N LEU A 249 -5.02 9.24 23.60
CA LEU A 249 -4.54 9.06 24.97
C LEU A 249 -5.23 10.00 25.98
N ARG A 250 -5.64 11.20 25.56
CA ARG A 250 -6.32 12.16 26.44
C ARG A 250 -7.78 11.79 26.70
N GLU A 251 -8.42 11.06 25.79
CA GLU A 251 -9.80 10.59 25.91
C GLU A 251 -9.93 9.18 26.53
N GLY A 252 -8.83 8.57 26.98
CA GLY A 252 -8.82 7.24 27.61
C GLY A 252 -8.51 7.34 29.09
#